data_AF-A0A176U5C1-F1
#
_entry.id   AF-A0A176U5C1-F1
#
_cell.length_a   1.000
_cell.length_b   1.000
_cell.length_c   1.000
_cell.angle_alpha   90.00
_cell.angle_beta   90.00
_cell.angle_gamma   90.00
#
_symmetry.space_group_name_H-M   'P 1'
#
loop_
_entity.id
_entity.type
_entity.pdbx_description
1 polymer ?
#
loop_
_entity_poly.entity_id
_entity_poly.type
_entity_poly.pdbx_seq_one_letter_code
_entity_poly.pdbx_strand_id
1 'polypeptide(L)'
;MQVQLQKEEKQEDIMENRSCIQQSLDKIEAELASEIRVNELAQNAGYSLFYYYHIFQKEVKMPVMQYIIRRRLLHGIFEMSQGEKKIDIALKYGFLTYAGFYKAFVREFSCTPAEYIASGRAKKPHPIKLAERKHCMMTRKKASEIVKHWGLERELVSDIFYEGNGERCENAFFIGDDFVLKFTSDFDEMQNHISLAKSLENVGLLTAVPVKTNSGEEYVVDSGIYFYLTKRIKGKELTAQSFYTDATATNAESKARFIGEILGQLSIALKDVQMHAKEINLSKDISEWILPKGKELFPEYALFLQKKLTKLKQLCDSGNDELPRQIIHRDPNPSNILMTDKQWGILDFDLAERNIRIYDPCYAATAILSESFEADNDQKLQKWCQIYKNILYGYDSVAKLTKTEWKAAPYVVLANQLVCTIWFSQKEQYQELYEINKKMIIWIIEHFEQLRFEED
;
A
#
# COMPACT_ATOMS: atom_id res chain seq x y z
N MET A 1 15.05 24.82 -22.32
CA MET A 1 15.75 25.56 -21.24
C MET A 1 14.92 25.56 -19.95
N GLN A 2 13.71 26.13 -19.90
CA GLN A 2 12.84 26.09 -18.70
C GLN A 2 12.46 24.68 -18.22
N VAL A 3 12.12 23.75 -19.13
CA VAL A 3 11.83 22.33 -18.79
C VAL A 3 13.06 21.58 -18.26
N GLN A 4 14.27 22.03 -18.62
CA GLN A 4 15.52 21.41 -18.19
C GLN A 4 15.95 21.92 -16.82
N LEU A 5 15.79 23.23 -16.59
CA LEU A 5 15.97 23.87 -15.29
C LEU A 5 14.99 23.32 -14.25
N GLN A 6 13.71 23.11 -14.59
CA GLN A 6 12.73 22.49 -13.69
C GLN A 6 13.03 21.02 -13.36
N LYS A 7 13.69 20.29 -14.26
CA LYS A 7 14.14 18.91 -14.00
C LYS A 7 15.38 18.89 -13.11
N GLU A 8 16.29 19.85 -13.29
CA GLU A 8 17.50 20.02 -12.49
C GLU A 8 17.16 20.47 -11.05
N GLU A 9 16.26 21.44 -10.87
CA GLU A 9 15.78 21.90 -9.56
C GLU A 9 15.04 20.79 -8.78
N LYS A 10 14.17 20.03 -9.45
CA LYS A 10 13.46 18.89 -8.83
C LYS A 10 14.42 17.74 -8.47
N GLN A 11 15.52 17.59 -9.20
CA GLN A 11 16.53 16.58 -8.94
C GLN A 11 17.48 16.99 -7.79
N GLU A 12 17.77 18.28 -7.64
CA GLU A 12 18.48 18.84 -6.48
C GLU A 12 17.68 18.72 -5.18
N ASP A 13 16.40 19.08 -5.18
CA ASP A 13 15.52 18.97 -4.01
C ASP A 13 15.35 17.50 -3.54
N ILE A 14 15.21 16.55 -4.46
CA ILE A 14 15.20 15.11 -4.14
C ILE A 14 16.55 14.66 -3.55
N MET A 15 17.67 15.19 -4.04
CA MET A 15 19.00 14.86 -3.52
C MET A 15 19.25 15.44 -2.13
N GLU A 16 18.75 16.64 -1.84
CA GLU A 16 18.84 17.28 -0.53
C GLU A 16 17.98 16.55 0.51
N ASN A 17 16.71 16.26 0.17
CA ASN A 17 15.81 15.48 1.04
C ASN A 17 16.39 14.11 1.41
N ARG A 18 16.97 13.39 0.45
CA ARG A 18 17.61 12.09 0.71
C ARG A 18 18.84 12.18 1.60
N SER A 19 19.65 13.22 1.45
CA SER A 19 20.82 13.45 2.30
C SER A 19 20.39 13.68 3.75
N CYS A 20 19.37 14.51 3.98
CA CYS A 20 18.85 14.79 5.32
C CYS A 20 18.22 13.55 5.98
N ILE A 21 17.49 12.72 5.23
CA ILE A 21 16.99 11.45 5.76
C ILE A 21 18.13 10.45 6.00
N GLN A 22 19.18 10.44 5.17
CA GLN A 22 20.35 9.57 5.42
C GLN A 22 21.01 9.91 6.76
N GLN A 23 21.25 11.20 7.01
CA GLN A 23 21.81 11.64 8.29
C GLN A 23 20.91 11.26 9.47
N SER A 24 19.59 11.31 9.27
CA SER A 24 18.64 10.84 10.28
C SER A 24 18.76 9.34 10.55
N LEU A 25 18.90 8.52 9.50
CA LEU A 25 19.11 7.08 9.63
C LEU A 25 20.42 6.79 10.37
N ASP A 26 21.51 7.47 10.01
CA ASP A 26 22.81 7.31 10.65
C ASP A 26 22.76 7.67 12.14
N LYS A 27 22.07 8.77 12.47
CA LYS A 27 21.85 9.18 13.86
C LYS A 27 21.01 8.15 14.64
N ILE A 28 19.91 7.66 14.06
CA ILE A 28 19.08 6.62 14.68
C ILE A 28 19.95 5.39 15.01
N GLU A 29 20.79 4.94 14.08
CA GLU A 29 21.65 3.76 14.27
C GLU A 29 22.71 3.97 15.36
N ALA A 30 23.27 5.18 15.46
CA ALA A 30 24.22 5.53 16.51
C ALA A 30 23.56 5.59 17.91
N GLU A 31 22.26 5.90 17.98
CA GLU A 31 21.53 6.20 19.22
C GLU A 31 20.49 5.13 19.61
N LEU A 32 20.53 3.92 19.00
CA LEU A 32 19.51 2.89 19.23
C LEU A 32 19.34 2.49 20.71
N ALA A 33 20.41 2.60 21.51
CA ALA A 33 20.43 2.28 22.93
C ALA A 33 20.08 3.46 23.87
N SER A 34 19.80 4.64 23.31
CA SER A 34 19.40 5.84 24.04
C SER A 34 17.98 6.28 23.68
N GLU A 35 17.45 7.27 24.40
CA GLU A 35 16.17 7.90 24.06
C GLU A 35 16.30 8.64 22.72
N ILE A 36 15.51 8.26 21.72
CA ILE A 36 15.47 8.92 20.41
C ILE A 36 14.17 9.71 20.33
N ARG A 37 14.28 11.04 20.19
CA ARG A 37 13.13 11.93 20.01
C ARG A 37 12.99 12.30 18.55
N VAL A 38 11.87 11.93 17.93
CA VAL A 38 11.61 12.24 16.51
C VAL A 38 11.63 13.75 16.23
N ASN A 39 11.24 14.58 17.19
CA ASN A 39 11.34 16.04 17.07
C ASN A 39 12.77 16.52 16.84
N GLU A 40 13.76 15.89 17.49
CA GLU A 40 15.17 16.26 17.33
C GLU A 40 15.71 15.79 15.98
N LEU A 41 15.24 14.64 15.48
CA LEU A 41 15.57 14.18 14.13
C LEU A 41 15.00 15.13 13.07
N ALA A 42 13.76 15.58 13.24
CA ALA A 42 13.11 16.54 12.35
C ALA A 42 13.84 17.90 12.34
N GLN A 43 14.17 18.43 13.53
CA GLN A 43 14.93 19.68 13.67
C GLN A 43 16.31 19.59 13.02
N ASN A 44 17.03 18.48 13.24
CA ASN A 44 18.34 18.26 12.62
C ASN A 44 18.26 18.17 11.09
N ALA A 45 17.15 17.66 10.55
CA ALA A 45 16.90 17.60 9.12
C ALA A 45 16.38 18.92 8.51
N GLY A 46 16.20 19.96 9.33
CA GLY A 46 15.65 21.25 8.88
C GLY A 46 14.16 21.21 8.56
N TYR A 47 13.42 20.21 9.06
CA TYR A 47 12.03 19.97 8.70
C TYR A 47 11.08 20.20 9.88
N SER A 48 9.85 20.59 9.54
CA SER A 48 8.75 20.47 10.50
C SER A 48 8.55 18.98 10.83
N LEU A 49 8.13 18.68 12.06
CA LEU A 49 7.88 17.30 12.49
C LEU A 49 6.95 16.55 11.53
N PHE A 50 5.94 17.24 11.03
CA PHE A 50 4.97 16.69 10.10
C PHE A 50 5.59 16.33 8.74
N TYR A 51 6.34 17.26 8.14
CA TYR A 51 7.04 17.03 6.87
C TYR A 51 8.11 15.94 7.02
N TYR A 52 8.79 15.89 8.17
CA TYR A 52 9.76 14.85 8.49
C TYR A 52 9.13 13.44 8.49
N TYR A 53 8.00 13.24 9.17
CA TYR A 53 7.28 11.95 9.13
C TYR A 53 6.95 11.54 7.69
N HIS A 54 6.51 12.51 6.89
CA HIS A 54 6.13 12.29 5.51
C HIS A 54 7.32 11.89 4.63
N ILE A 55 8.39 12.70 4.62
CA ILE A 55 9.57 12.47 3.79
C ILE A 55 10.34 11.24 4.27
N PHE A 56 10.43 11.01 5.58
CA PHE A 56 11.02 9.77 6.10
C PHE A 56 10.26 8.54 5.60
N GLN A 57 8.92 8.52 5.70
CA GLN A 57 8.13 7.40 5.19
C GLN A 57 8.24 7.26 3.66
N LYS A 58 8.30 8.36 2.92
CA LYS A 58 8.46 8.36 1.46
C LYS A 58 9.81 7.75 1.04
N GLU A 59 10.89 8.18 1.68
CA GLU A 59 12.26 7.75 1.37
C GLU A 59 12.57 6.36 1.95
N VAL A 60 12.14 6.07 3.18
CA VAL A 60 12.47 4.81 3.87
C VAL A 60 11.44 3.70 3.60
N LYS A 61 10.25 4.06 3.08
CA LYS A 61 9.07 3.17 2.89
C LYS A 61 8.47 2.65 4.19
N MET A 62 8.87 3.23 5.33
CA MET A 62 8.42 2.85 6.66
C MET A 62 8.33 4.10 7.56
N PRO A 63 7.30 4.22 8.42
CA PRO A 63 7.24 5.28 9.43
C PRO A 63 8.46 5.26 10.35
N VAL A 64 9.02 6.42 10.69
CA VAL A 64 10.25 6.54 11.51
C VAL A 64 10.17 5.82 12.85
N MET A 65 9.02 5.86 13.53
CA MET A 65 8.84 5.14 14.81
C MET A 65 8.88 3.63 14.62
N GLN A 66 8.30 3.14 13.53
CA GLN A 66 8.38 1.72 13.19
C GLN A 66 9.81 1.34 12.82
N TYR A 67 10.52 2.18 12.05
CA TYR A 67 11.92 1.97 11.73
C TYR A 67 12.77 1.82 13.00
N ILE A 68 12.69 2.77 13.94
CA ILE A 68 13.43 2.72 15.21
C ILE A 68 13.15 1.42 15.97
N ILE A 69 11.87 1.02 16.09
CA ILE A 69 11.48 -0.21 16.77
C ILE A 69 12.05 -1.43 16.04
N ARG A 70 11.90 -1.52 14.72
CA ARG A 70 12.42 -2.62 13.90
C ARG A 70 13.94 -2.75 14.07
N ARG A 71 14.67 -1.64 14.03
CA ARG A 71 16.13 -1.63 14.22
C ARG A 71 16.53 -2.09 15.61
N ARG A 72 15.89 -1.60 16.66
CA ARG A 72 16.10 -2.06 18.05
C ARG A 72 15.86 -3.55 18.21
N LEU A 73 14.82 -4.09 17.60
CA LEU A 73 14.50 -5.51 17.65
C LEU A 73 15.53 -6.35 16.88
N LEU A 74 15.96 -5.91 15.70
CA LEU A 74 16.97 -6.60 14.88
C LEU A 74 18.34 -6.65 15.58
N HIS A 75 18.78 -5.52 16.17
CA HIS A 75 20.02 -5.49 16.95
C HIS A 75 19.91 -6.34 18.22
N GLY A 76 18.78 -6.21 18.94
CA GLY A 76 18.53 -7.00 20.13
C GLY A 76 18.53 -8.51 19.85
N ILE A 77 17.87 -8.97 18.79
CA ILE A 77 17.84 -10.41 18.48
C ILE A 77 19.19 -10.94 18.01
N PHE A 78 19.96 -10.11 17.29
CA PHE A 78 21.33 -10.44 16.91
C PHE A 78 22.20 -10.63 18.16
N GLU A 79 22.20 -9.70 19.11
CA GLU A 79 22.96 -9.84 20.35
C GLU A 79 22.48 -11.04 21.20
N MET A 80 21.17 -11.31 21.25
CA MET A 80 20.63 -12.49 21.93
C MET A 80 21.14 -13.79 21.30
N SER A 81 21.32 -13.82 19.98
CA SER A 81 21.88 -14.97 19.27
C SER A 81 23.35 -15.23 19.61
N GLN A 82 24.08 -14.20 20.08
CA GLN A 82 25.47 -14.30 20.51
C GLN A 82 25.63 -14.75 21.97
N GLY A 83 24.52 -15.03 22.67
CA GLY A 83 24.53 -15.56 24.04
C GLY A 83 24.39 -14.53 25.15
N GLU A 84 24.11 -13.27 24.81
CA GLU A 84 23.85 -12.22 25.80
C GLU A 84 22.50 -12.38 26.51
N LYS A 85 22.39 -11.86 27.74
CA LYS A 85 21.20 -12.03 28.57
C LYS A 85 20.01 -11.24 28.00
N LYS A 86 18.91 -11.96 27.75
CA LYS A 86 17.67 -11.44 27.14
C LYS A 86 17.08 -10.20 27.83
N ILE A 87 17.15 -10.16 29.16
CA ILE A 87 16.62 -9.03 29.95
C ILE A 87 17.49 -7.79 29.75
N ASP A 88 18.80 -7.95 29.80
CA ASP A 88 19.76 -6.86 29.65
C ASP A 88 19.67 -6.24 28.25
N ILE A 89 19.51 -7.07 27.22
CA ILE A 89 19.29 -6.60 25.83
C ILE A 89 17.97 -5.84 25.69
N ALA A 90 16.88 -6.36 26.26
CA ALA A 90 15.59 -5.67 26.19
C ALA A 90 15.70 -4.27 26.81
N LEU A 91 16.33 -4.16 27.99
CA LEU A 91 16.56 -2.89 28.67
C LEU A 91 17.48 -1.97 27.86
N LYS A 92 18.59 -2.49 27.32
CA LYS A 92 19.55 -1.77 26.48
C LYS A 92 18.88 -1.07 25.30
N TYR A 93 17.91 -1.72 24.66
CA TYR A 93 17.18 -1.15 23.51
C TYR A 93 15.86 -0.46 23.89
N GLY A 94 15.71 -0.06 25.15
CA GLY A 94 14.61 0.80 25.61
C GLY A 94 13.28 0.07 25.86
N PHE A 95 13.28 -1.26 26.00
CA PHE A 95 12.12 -2.02 26.46
C PHE A 95 12.18 -2.20 27.98
N LEU A 96 11.09 -1.85 28.69
CA LEU A 96 11.03 -1.98 30.15
C LEU A 96 11.14 -3.42 30.65
N THR A 97 10.76 -4.39 29.82
CA THR A 97 10.81 -5.83 30.16
C THR A 97 11.08 -6.66 28.91
N TYR A 98 11.62 -7.88 29.10
CA TYR A 98 11.72 -8.86 28.01
C TYR A 98 10.34 -9.23 27.42
N ALA A 99 9.28 -9.24 28.24
CA ALA A 99 7.93 -9.47 27.73
C ALA A 99 7.47 -8.37 26.75
N GLY A 100 7.85 -7.11 27.00
CA GLY A 100 7.65 -5.99 26.07
C GLY A 100 8.42 -6.17 24.76
N PHE A 101 9.71 -6.54 24.85
CA PHE A 101 10.51 -6.89 23.68
C PHE A 101 9.86 -8.03 22.89
N TYR A 102 9.48 -9.13 23.55
CA TYR A 102 8.89 -10.31 22.93
C TYR A 102 7.61 -9.96 22.17
N LYS A 103 6.69 -9.20 22.79
CA LYS A 103 5.45 -8.77 22.12
C LYS A 103 5.73 -7.89 20.90
N ALA A 104 6.65 -6.94 21.03
CA ALA A 104 7.06 -6.09 19.91
C ALA A 104 7.74 -6.90 18.80
N PHE A 105 8.56 -7.90 19.16
CA PHE A 105 9.24 -8.79 18.24
C PHE A 105 8.26 -9.66 17.45
N VAL A 106 7.32 -10.30 18.13
CA VAL A 106 6.26 -11.11 17.48
C VAL A 106 5.40 -10.23 16.58
N ARG A 107 5.08 -9.00 17.02
CA ARG A 107 4.35 -8.03 16.19
C ARG A 107 5.16 -7.53 14.99
N GLU A 108 6.48 -7.57 15.02
CA GLU A 108 7.33 -7.09 13.91
C GLU A 108 7.66 -8.21 12.91
N PHE A 109 8.01 -9.40 13.40
CA PHE A 109 8.55 -10.51 12.58
C PHE A 109 7.66 -11.74 12.51
N SER A 110 6.47 -11.71 13.13
CA SER A 110 5.47 -12.79 13.09
C SER A 110 5.93 -14.14 13.63
N CYS A 111 7.03 -14.17 14.37
CA CYS A 111 7.58 -15.36 14.99
C CYS A 111 8.23 -15.01 16.31
N THR A 112 8.47 -16.01 17.15
CA THR A 112 9.17 -15.82 18.41
C THR A 112 10.66 -15.52 18.18
N PRO A 113 11.31 -14.80 19.11
CA PRO A 113 12.77 -14.64 19.13
C PRO A 113 13.53 -15.96 18.95
N ALA A 114 13.07 -17.04 19.57
CA ALA A 114 13.71 -18.35 19.50
C ALA A 114 13.64 -18.95 18.09
N GLU A 115 12.47 -18.90 17.45
CA GLU A 115 12.29 -19.34 16.05
C GLU A 115 13.12 -18.49 15.08
N TYR A 116 13.19 -17.18 15.31
CA TYR A 116 14.00 -16.28 14.49
C TYR A 116 15.49 -16.64 14.55
N ILE A 117 16.01 -16.92 15.74
CA ILE A 117 17.41 -17.37 15.93
C ILE A 117 17.62 -18.76 15.30
N ALA A 118 16.73 -19.72 15.57
CA ALA A 118 16.84 -21.08 15.03
C ALA A 118 16.82 -21.12 13.49
N SER A 119 16.09 -20.21 12.86
CA SER A 119 16.05 -20.07 11.39
C SER A 119 17.29 -19.42 10.77
N GLY A 120 18.31 -19.05 11.55
CA GLY A 120 19.52 -18.39 11.06
C GLY A 120 19.32 -16.95 10.58
N ARG A 121 18.16 -16.35 10.85
CA ARG A 121 17.81 -14.97 10.47
C ARG A 121 18.45 -13.91 11.36
N ALA A 122 18.91 -14.29 12.56
CA ALA A 122 19.59 -13.39 13.51
C ALA A 122 21.01 -13.05 13.03
N LYS A 123 21.11 -12.25 11.96
CA LYS A 123 22.36 -11.72 11.40
C LYS A 123 22.61 -10.29 11.88
N LYS A 124 23.86 -9.85 11.81
CA LYS A 124 24.24 -8.49 12.16
C LYS A 124 23.44 -7.49 11.30
N PRO A 125 22.66 -6.58 11.90
CA PRO A 125 21.87 -5.64 11.11
C PRO A 125 22.78 -4.66 10.37
N HIS A 126 22.46 -4.39 9.10
CA HIS A 126 23.14 -3.38 8.30
C HIS A 126 22.26 -2.12 8.21
N PRO A 127 22.81 -0.92 8.45
CA PRO A 127 22.04 0.32 8.40
C PRO A 127 21.61 0.63 6.96
N ILE A 128 20.45 1.28 6.80
CA ILE A 128 20.01 1.72 5.47
C ILE A 128 20.92 2.85 5.00
N LYS A 129 21.47 2.71 3.80
CA LYS A 129 22.18 3.78 3.09
C LYS A 129 21.43 4.20 1.84
N LEU A 130 20.68 5.30 1.92
CA LEU A 130 19.96 5.97 0.85
C LEU A 130 20.88 6.45 -0.28
N ALA A 131 22.12 6.84 0.02
CA ALA A 131 23.12 7.13 -1.02
C ALA A 131 23.52 5.86 -1.79
N GLU A 132 23.55 4.70 -1.11
CA GLU A 132 23.74 3.40 -1.75
C GLU A 132 22.46 2.89 -2.43
N ARG A 133 21.30 3.55 -2.29
CA ARG A 133 20.18 3.34 -3.22
C ARG A 133 20.44 3.90 -4.62
N LYS A 134 21.43 4.81 -4.82
CA LYS A 134 22.01 5.04 -6.16
C LYS A 134 22.92 3.88 -6.62
N HIS A 135 23.51 3.12 -5.70
CA HIS A 135 24.19 1.84 -6.00
C HIS A 135 23.24 0.64 -6.08
N CYS A 136 22.00 0.81 -5.61
CA CYS A 136 20.86 -0.05 -5.88
C CYS A 136 19.93 0.58 -6.94
N MET A 137 20.47 1.40 -7.86
CA MET A 137 19.95 1.25 -9.22
C MET A 137 20.35 -0.14 -9.63
N MET A 138 19.44 -1.08 -9.40
CA MET A 138 19.57 -2.40 -9.99
C MET A 138 19.82 -2.17 -11.47
N THR A 139 20.98 -2.58 -11.94
CA THR A 139 21.34 -2.38 -13.33
C THR A 139 20.81 -3.56 -14.11
N ARG A 140 20.48 -3.34 -15.38
CA ARG A 140 20.17 -4.46 -16.29
C ARG A 140 21.30 -5.51 -16.26
N LYS A 141 22.56 -5.07 -16.13
CA LYS A 141 23.72 -5.97 -15.97
C LYS A 141 23.61 -6.85 -14.72
N LYS A 142 23.33 -6.28 -13.55
CA LYS A 142 23.19 -7.05 -12.31
C LYS A 142 21.98 -7.99 -12.38
N ALA A 143 20.85 -7.51 -12.90
CA ALA A 143 19.69 -8.36 -13.15
C ALA A 143 20.03 -9.53 -14.09
N SER A 144 20.77 -9.30 -15.19
CA SER A 144 21.24 -10.36 -16.10
C SER A 144 22.16 -11.38 -15.41
N GLU A 145 22.92 -10.99 -14.39
CA GLU A 145 23.73 -11.91 -13.58
C GLU A 145 22.85 -12.75 -12.65
N ILE A 146 21.85 -12.14 -12.03
CA ILE A 146 20.94 -12.80 -11.08
C ILE A 146 20.01 -13.80 -11.78
N VAL A 147 19.50 -13.50 -12.97
CA VAL A 147 18.58 -14.41 -13.69
C VAL A 147 19.22 -15.71 -14.17
N LYS A 148 20.56 -15.83 -14.10
CA LYS A 148 21.30 -17.08 -14.34
C LYS A 148 20.88 -18.20 -13.39
N HIS A 149 20.45 -17.85 -12.18
CA HIS A 149 19.93 -18.83 -11.22
C HIS A 149 18.65 -19.53 -11.71
N TRP A 150 17.95 -18.95 -12.69
CA TRP A 150 16.78 -19.50 -13.36
C TRP A 150 17.07 -20.01 -14.79
N GLY A 151 18.34 -19.97 -15.23
CA GLY A 151 18.72 -20.37 -16.59
C GLY A 151 18.28 -19.39 -17.69
N LEU A 152 18.07 -18.11 -17.34
CA LEU A 152 17.57 -17.08 -18.26
C LEU A 152 18.68 -16.12 -18.71
N GLU A 153 19.93 -16.58 -18.79
CA GLU A 153 21.09 -15.74 -19.15
C GLU A 153 21.05 -15.16 -20.58
N ARG A 154 20.17 -15.68 -21.44
CA ARG A 154 19.98 -15.21 -22.81
C ARG A 154 18.80 -14.24 -22.96
N GLU A 155 17.96 -14.12 -21.95
CA GLU A 155 16.77 -13.27 -22.00
C GLU A 155 17.14 -11.78 -21.90
N LEU A 156 16.38 -10.95 -22.62
CA LEU A 156 16.55 -9.51 -22.57
C LEU A 156 16.02 -8.96 -21.24
N VAL A 157 16.84 -8.17 -20.55
CA VAL A 157 16.41 -7.42 -19.36
C VAL A 157 15.94 -6.03 -19.79
N SER A 158 14.69 -5.70 -19.52
CA SER A 158 14.10 -4.39 -19.83
C SER A 158 13.44 -3.75 -18.62
N ASP A 159 13.46 -2.42 -18.57
CA ASP A 159 12.82 -1.67 -17.50
C ASP A 159 11.29 -1.74 -17.63
N ILE A 160 10.61 -1.70 -16.49
CA ILE A 160 9.16 -1.58 -16.42
C ILE A 160 8.81 -0.11 -16.22
N PHE A 161 7.81 0.39 -16.94
CA PHE A 161 7.32 1.77 -16.81
C PHE A 161 5.83 1.72 -16.48
N TYR A 162 5.38 2.56 -15.56
CA TYR A 162 3.97 2.66 -15.21
C TYR A 162 3.21 3.44 -16.30
N GLU A 163 2.13 2.85 -16.83
CA GLU A 163 1.23 3.49 -17.78
C GLU A 163 0.46 4.61 -17.04
N GLY A 164 0.77 5.86 -17.35
CA GLY A 164 0.13 7.05 -16.76
C GLY A 164 1.09 8.20 -16.51
N ASN A 165 2.21 7.94 -15.85
CA ASN A 165 3.24 8.95 -15.56
C ASN A 165 4.58 8.68 -16.29
N GLY A 166 4.75 7.50 -16.90
CA GLY A 166 5.99 7.10 -17.56
C GLY A 166 7.17 6.94 -16.60
N GLU A 167 6.92 6.88 -15.29
CA GLU A 167 7.95 6.64 -14.29
C GLU A 167 8.39 5.17 -14.35
N ARG A 168 9.70 4.97 -14.17
CA ARG A 168 10.31 3.65 -14.17
C ARG A 168 10.05 2.96 -12.84
N CYS A 169 9.59 1.72 -12.87
CA CYS A 169 9.54 0.86 -11.69
C CYS A 169 10.97 0.64 -11.16
N GLU A 170 11.22 1.06 -9.91
CA GLU A 170 12.57 1.00 -9.32
C GLU A 170 12.94 -0.40 -8.80
N ASN A 171 11.96 -1.29 -8.62
CA ASN A 171 12.09 -2.56 -7.90
C ASN A 171 11.82 -3.81 -8.77
N ALA A 172 11.70 -3.66 -10.10
CA ALA A 172 11.45 -4.77 -10.99
C ALA A 172 11.97 -4.58 -12.44
N PHE A 173 12.24 -5.70 -13.13
CA PHE A 173 12.57 -5.76 -14.56
C PHE A 173 11.70 -6.80 -15.27
N PHE A 174 11.38 -6.54 -16.53
CA PHE A 174 10.96 -7.60 -17.45
C PHE A 174 12.17 -8.44 -17.85
N ILE A 175 12.01 -9.76 -17.85
CA ILE A 175 13.00 -10.73 -18.30
C ILE A 175 12.38 -11.51 -19.45
N GLY A 176 12.79 -11.17 -20.68
CA GLY A 176 12.12 -11.62 -21.89
C GLY A 176 10.66 -11.17 -21.92
N ASP A 177 9.83 -11.95 -22.62
CA ASP A 177 8.39 -11.67 -22.74
C ASP A 177 7.56 -12.29 -21.60
N ASP A 178 8.14 -13.22 -20.86
CA ASP A 178 7.38 -14.16 -20.02
C ASP A 178 7.59 -13.97 -18.52
N PHE A 179 8.57 -13.18 -18.08
CA PHE A 179 8.91 -13.09 -16.66
C PHE A 179 9.12 -11.66 -16.16
N VAL A 180 8.94 -11.50 -14.85
CA VAL A 180 9.25 -10.28 -14.11
C VAL A 180 10.18 -10.65 -12.96
N LEU A 181 11.38 -10.07 -12.95
CA LEU A 181 12.31 -10.13 -11.82
C LEU A 181 11.98 -9.00 -10.86
N LYS A 182 11.56 -9.32 -9.64
CA LYS A 182 11.31 -8.36 -8.56
C LYS A 182 12.42 -8.44 -7.52
N PHE A 183 12.67 -7.34 -6.83
CA PHE A 183 13.68 -7.31 -5.76
C PHE A 183 13.35 -6.31 -4.65
N THR A 184 13.73 -6.66 -3.43
CA THR A 184 13.59 -5.80 -2.24
C THR A 184 14.72 -6.08 -1.26
N SER A 185 15.07 -5.09 -0.42
CA SER A 185 15.96 -5.30 0.73
C SER A 185 15.21 -5.82 1.96
N ASP A 186 13.88 -5.85 1.95
CA ASP A 186 13.06 -6.33 3.06
C ASP A 186 12.61 -7.78 2.84
N PHE A 187 13.08 -8.67 3.72
CA PHE A 187 12.75 -10.09 3.67
C PHE A 187 11.27 -10.35 3.94
N ASP A 188 10.67 -9.62 4.89
CA ASP A 188 9.29 -9.84 5.32
C ASP A 188 8.32 -9.41 4.21
N GLU A 189 8.63 -8.29 3.54
CA GLU A 189 7.93 -7.84 2.34
C GLU A 189 7.94 -8.94 1.27
N MET A 190 9.12 -9.43 0.88
CA MET A 190 9.22 -10.50 -0.12
C MET A 190 8.41 -11.75 0.29
N GLN A 191 8.57 -12.24 1.53
CA GLN A 191 7.84 -13.42 2.00
C GLN A 191 6.33 -13.23 1.97
N ASN A 192 5.83 -12.05 2.37
CA ASN A 192 4.42 -11.71 2.31
C ASN A 192 3.89 -11.76 0.86
N HIS A 193 4.61 -11.16 -0.09
CA HIS A 193 4.25 -11.20 -1.51
C HIS A 193 4.19 -12.63 -2.05
N ILE A 194 5.20 -13.45 -1.74
CA ILE A 194 5.25 -14.85 -2.18
C ILE A 194 4.10 -15.67 -1.59
N SER A 195 3.87 -15.53 -0.28
CA SER A 195 2.80 -16.26 0.43
C SER A 195 1.41 -15.90 -0.10
N LEU A 196 1.18 -14.60 -0.34
CA LEU A 196 -0.06 -14.10 -0.90
C LEU A 196 -0.28 -14.62 -2.32
N ALA A 197 0.70 -14.50 -3.20
CA ALA A 197 0.59 -14.97 -4.58
C ALA A 197 0.20 -16.46 -4.65
N LYS A 198 0.84 -17.30 -3.83
CA LYS A 198 0.51 -18.74 -3.72
C LYS A 198 -0.89 -18.98 -3.18
N SER A 199 -1.29 -18.24 -2.15
CA SER A 199 -2.61 -18.36 -1.55
C SER A 199 -3.72 -18.04 -2.55
N LEU A 200 -3.50 -17.03 -3.40
CA LEU A 200 -4.42 -16.64 -4.47
C LEU A 200 -4.40 -17.64 -5.64
N GLU A 201 -3.24 -18.21 -6.00
CA GLU A 201 -3.15 -19.26 -7.04
C GLU A 201 -3.94 -20.52 -6.62
N ASN A 202 -3.86 -20.91 -5.35
CA ASN A 202 -4.58 -22.08 -4.81
C ASN A 202 -6.11 -21.97 -4.93
N VAL A 203 -6.64 -20.75 -4.98
CA VAL A 203 -8.08 -20.50 -5.19
C VAL A 203 -8.42 -20.21 -6.66
N GLY A 204 -7.47 -20.45 -7.57
CA GLY A 204 -7.68 -20.39 -9.03
C GLY A 204 -7.50 -19.00 -9.65
N LEU A 205 -6.98 -18.02 -8.92
CA LEU A 205 -6.72 -16.68 -9.44
C LEU A 205 -5.39 -16.63 -10.19
N LEU A 206 -5.35 -15.83 -11.26
CA LEU A 206 -4.11 -15.62 -12.01
C LEU A 206 -3.20 -14.67 -11.22
N THR A 207 -2.13 -15.21 -10.63
CA THR A 207 -1.19 -14.44 -9.80
C THR A 207 0.27 -14.66 -10.20
N ALA A 208 1.11 -13.71 -9.81
CA ALA A 208 2.55 -13.72 -10.11
C ALA A 208 3.31 -14.60 -9.09
N VAL A 209 3.05 -15.91 -9.09
CA VAL A 209 3.73 -16.86 -8.19
C VAL A 209 5.22 -16.99 -8.55
N PRO A 210 6.12 -17.13 -7.55
CA PRO A 210 7.54 -17.29 -7.82
C PRO A 210 7.86 -18.54 -8.64
N VAL A 211 8.66 -18.34 -9.67
CA VAL A 211 9.34 -19.41 -10.40
C VAL A 211 10.53 -19.86 -9.56
N LYS A 212 10.66 -21.17 -9.33
CA LYS A 212 11.81 -21.70 -8.60
C LYS A 212 13.08 -21.60 -9.45
N THR A 213 14.22 -21.35 -8.80
CA THR A 213 15.55 -21.43 -9.39
C THR A 213 15.83 -22.86 -9.87
N ASN A 214 16.90 -23.05 -10.64
CA ASN A 214 17.37 -24.38 -11.07
C ASN A 214 17.77 -25.27 -9.89
N SER A 215 18.12 -24.68 -8.75
CA SER A 215 18.43 -25.37 -7.49
C SER A 215 17.21 -25.54 -6.56
N GLY A 216 16.04 -25.01 -6.93
CA GLY A 216 14.77 -25.24 -6.25
C GLY A 216 14.37 -24.19 -5.22
N GLU A 217 15.15 -23.13 -5.02
CA GLU A 217 14.80 -22.00 -4.16
C GLU A 217 13.78 -21.05 -4.83
N GLU A 218 13.04 -20.30 -4.02
CA GLU A 218 12.02 -19.35 -4.50
C GLU A 218 12.56 -17.94 -4.71
N TYR A 219 13.75 -17.68 -4.19
CA TYR A 219 14.44 -16.40 -4.28
C TYR A 219 15.96 -16.60 -4.22
N VAL A 220 16.69 -15.58 -4.67
CA VAL A 220 18.15 -15.48 -4.61
C VAL A 220 18.50 -14.29 -3.71
N VAL A 221 19.57 -14.43 -2.93
CA VAL A 221 20.09 -13.34 -2.09
C VAL A 221 21.43 -12.89 -2.62
N ASP A 222 21.57 -11.61 -2.92
CA ASP A 222 22.84 -11.00 -3.27
C ASP A 222 22.97 -9.64 -2.59
N SER A 223 24.06 -9.43 -1.85
CA SER A 223 24.38 -8.15 -1.21
C SER A 223 23.29 -7.62 -0.26
N GLY A 224 22.54 -8.53 0.38
CA GLY A 224 21.41 -8.18 1.27
C GLY A 224 20.12 -7.82 0.55
N ILE A 225 20.07 -7.99 -0.77
CA ILE A 225 18.86 -7.82 -1.60
C ILE A 225 18.31 -9.20 -1.92
N TYR A 226 17.00 -9.35 -1.77
CA TYR A 226 16.23 -10.54 -2.10
C TYR A 226 15.63 -10.38 -3.49
N PHE A 227 15.88 -11.34 -4.36
CA PHE A 227 15.43 -11.38 -5.75
C PHE A 227 14.51 -12.56 -5.97
N TYR A 228 13.37 -12.34 -6.59
CA TYR A 228 12.43 -13.41 -6.91
C TYR A 228 11.86 -13.19 -8.31
N LEU A 229 11.78 -14.27 -9.07
CA LEU A 229 11.28 -14.24 -10.45
C LEU A 229 9.83 -14.71 -10.46
N THR A 230 8.96 -14.01 -11.18
CA THR A 230 7.55 -14.38 -11.32
C THR A 230 7.19 -14.50 -12.80
N LYS A 231 6.16 -15.30 -13.12
CA LYS A 231 5.59 -15.28 -14.47
C LYS A 231 4.88 -13.95 -14.71
N ARG A 232 5.10 -13.36 -15.87
CA ARG A 232 4.38 -12.18 -16.31
C ARG A 232 2.93 -12.55 -16.58
N ILE A 233 2.00 -11.84 -15.94
CA ILE A 233 0.58 -11.93 -16.27
C ILE A 233 0.37 -11.12 -17.55
N LYS A 234 0.06 -11.80 -18.66
CA LYS A 234 -0.24 -11.17 -19.94
C LYS A 234 -1.75 -10.92 -20.01
N GLY A 235 -2.19 -9.67 -19.98
CA GLY A 235 -3.59 -9.29 -20.07
C GLY A 235 -3.74 -7.85 -20.56
N LYS A 236 -4.96 -7.48 -20.96
CA LYS A 236 -5.31 -6.07 -21.19
C LYS A 236 -5.73 -5.45 -19.87
N GLU A 237 -5.17 -4.29 -19.56
CA GLU A 237 -5.60 -3.47 -18.44
C GLU A 237 -7.00 -2.91 -18.70
N LEU A 238 -7.77 -2.75 -17.63
CA LEU A 238 -9.06 -2.05 -17.69
C LEU A 238 -8.82 -0.57 -17.40
N THR A 239 -9.13 0.30 -18.36
CA THR A 239 -9.04 1.75 -18.15
C THR A 239 -10.36 2.31 -17.64
N ALA A 240 -10.35 3.28 -16.72
CA ALA A 240 -11.57 3.93 -16.24
C ALA A 240 -12.34 4.62 -17.38
N GLN A 241 -11.64 5.08 -18.42
CA GLN A 241 -12.25 5.69 -19.60
C GLN A 241 -13.19 4.72 -20.34
N SER A 242 -12.90 3.41 -20.31
CA SER A 242 -13.71 2.38 -20.97
C SER A 242 -15.12 2.19 -20.37
N PHE A 243 -15.39 2.73 -19.18
CA PHE A 243 -16.72 2.75 -18.56
C PHE A 243 -17.61 3.87 -19.15
N TYR A 244 -17.01 4.87 -19.78
CA TYR A 244 -17.71 6.06 -20.28
C TYR A 244 -17.79 6.13 -21.81
N THR A 245 -16.95 5.40 -22.54
CA THR A 245 -16.83 5.47 -24.00
C THR A 245 -17.70 4.49 -24.80
N ASP A 246 -18.28 3.46 -24.17
CA ASP A 246 -19.16 2.52 -24.89
C ASP A 246 -20.59 3.09 -25.06
N ALA A 247 -21.10 2.98 -26.29
CA ALA A 247 -22.28 3.70 -26.81
C ALA A 247 -23.64 3.35 -26.14
N THR A 248 -23.68 2.48 -25.13
CA THR A 248 -24.91 2.12 -24.40
C THR A 248 -24.67 2.09 -22.88
N ALA A 249 -25.65 2.59 -22.11
CA ALA A 249 -25.60 2.59 -20.64
C ALA A 249 -25.46 1.17 -20.05
N THR A 250 -26.10 0.19 -20.69
CA THR A 250 -26.11 -1.22 -20.30
C THR A 250 -24.71 -1.86 -20.28
N ASN A 251 -23.80 -1.43 -21.16
CA ASN A 251 -22.43 -1.96 -21.19
C ASN A 251 -21.59 -1.45 -20.00
N ALA A 252 -21.78 -0.19 -19.59
CA ALA A 252 -21.05 0.38 -18.45
C ALA A 252 -21.48 -0.27 -17.13
N GLU A 253 -22.78 -0.47 -16.95
CA GLU A 253 -23.35 -1.16 -15.77
C GLU A 253 -22.87 -2.62 -15.70
N SER A 254 -22.88 -3.33 -16.83
CA SER A 254 -22.41 -4.73 -16.89
C SER A 254 -20.92 -4.84 -16.57
N LYS A 255 -20.08 -3.92 -17.09
CA LYS A 255 -18.65 -3.87 -16.73
C LYS A 255 -18.43 -3.56 -15.26
N ALA A 256 -19.17 -2.59 -14.71
CA ALA A 256 -19.09 -2.22 -13.29
C ALA A 256 -19.48 -3.40 -12.39
N ARG A 257 -20.54 -4.13 -12.77
CA ARG A 257 -20.96 -5.35 -12.06
C ARG A 257 -19.91 -6.45 -12.13
N PHE A 258 -19.30 -6.64 -13.28
CA PHE A 258 -18.21 -7.59 -13.46
C PHE A 258 -16.97 -7.24 -12.62
N ILE A 259 -16.58 -5.96 -12.52
CA ILE A 259 -15.55 -5.52 -11.56
C ILE A 259 -15.95 -5.86 -10.13
N GLY A 260 -17.21 -5.61 -9.76
CA GLY A 260 -17.74 -6.00 -8.46
C GLY A 260 -17.56 -7.49 -8.18
N GLU A 261 -17.90 -8.35 -9.14
CA GLU A 261 -17.73 -9.80 -9.04
C GLU A 261 -16.26 -10.20 -8.84
N ILE A 262 -15.34 -9.59 -9.60
CA ILE A 262 -13.88 -9.77 -9.44
C ILE A 262 -13.44 -9.42 -8.01
N LEU A 263 -13.86 -8.27 -7.50
CA LEU A 263 -13.52 -7.83 -6.15
C LEU A 263 -14.16 -8.71 -5.07
N GLY A 264 -15.35 -9.25 -5.33
CA GLY A 264 -15.99 -10.23 -4.44
C GLY A 264 -15.21 -11.54 -4.39
N GLN A 265 -14.75 -12.04 -5.53
CA GLN A 265 -13.88 -13.22 -5.60
C GLN A 265 -12.55 -12.97 -4.88
N LEU A 266 -11.94 -11.79 -5.07
CA LEU A 266 -10.75 -11.37 -4.35
C LEU A 266 -10.99 -11.34 -2.82
N SER A 267 -12.12 -10.80 -2.37
CA SER A 267 -12.46 -10.76 -0.95
C SER A 267 -12.58 -12.16 -0.35
N ILE A 268 -13.24 -13.10 -1.04
CA ILE A 268 -13.32 -14.51 -0.58
C ILE A 268 -11.91 -15.10 -0.49
N ALA A 269 -11.09 -14.89 -1.52
CA ALA A 269 -9.72 -15.37 -1.57
C ALA A 269 -8.87 -14.84 -0.40
N LEU A 270 -9.01 -13.55 -0.06
CA LEU A 270 -8.25 -12.89 0.99
C LEU A 270 -8.73 -13.19 2.42
N LYS A 271 -9.95 -13.75 2.58
CA LYS A 271 -10.58 -13.99 3.88
C LYS A 271 -9.72 -14.86 4.79
N ASP A 272 -9.19 -15.96 4.24
CA ASP A 272 -8.46 -16.97 5.00
C ASP A 272 -6.93 -16.83 4.87
N VAL A 273 -6.46 -15.76 4.21
CA VAL A 273 -5.02 -15.53 4.05
C VAL A 273 -4.37 -15.15 5.37
N GLN A 274 -3.44 -16.01 5.80
CA GLN A 274 -2.59 -15.76 6.95
C GLN A 274 -1.32 -15.04 6.50
N MET A 275 -1.40 -13.72 6.42
CA MET A 275 -0.24 -12.85 6.25
C MET A 275 -0.14 -11.82 7.37
N HIS A 276 1.08 -11.32 7.56
CA HIS A 276 1.35 -10.22 8.47
C HIS A 276 1.17 -8.90 7.75
N ALA A 277 0.08 -8.21 8.05
CA ALA A 277 -0.25 -6.93 7.45
C ALA A 277 -0.61 -5.92 8.53
N LYS A 278 -0.45 -4.63 8.21
CA LYS A 278 -0.77 -3.54 9.14
C LYS A 278 -2.24 -3.60 9.52
N GLU A 279 -2.54 -3.61 10.82
CA GLU A 279 -3.90 -3.55 11.33
C GLU A 279 -4.39 -2.10 11.37
N ILE A 280 -5.47 -1.80 10.64
CA ILE A 280 -6.03 -0.43 10.58
C ILE A 280 -7.23 -0.30 11.48
N ASN A 281 -7.14 0.60 12.47
CA ASN A 281 -8.29 0.98 13.27
C ASN A 281 -8.93 2.24 12.67
N LEU A 282 -9.86 2.05 11.73
CA LEU A 282 -10.54 3.15 11.05
C LEU A 282 -11.30 4.08 12.03
N SER A 283 -11.90 3.53 13.09
CA SER A 283 -12.58 4.32 14.14
C SER A 283 -11.62 5.28 14.84
N LYS A 284 -10.40 4.81 15.12
CA LYS A 284 -9.30 5.60 15.68
C LYS A 284 -8.80 6.64 14.67
N ASP A 285 -8.53 6.24 13.43
CA ASP A 285 -8.07 7.15 12.37
C ASP A 285 -9.06 8.29 12.09
N ILE A 286 -10.37 7.98 12.09
CA ILE A 286 -11.44 8.97 12.01
C ILE A 286 -11.30 10.01 13.11
N SER A 287 -11.07 9.57 14.34
CA SER A 287 -11.05 10.42 15.53
C SER A 287 -9.77 11.24 15.63
N GLU A 288 -8.63 10.65 15.30
CA GLU A 288 -7.31 11.26 15.52
C GLU A 288 -6.91 12.24 14.42
N TRP A 289 -7.23 11.97 13.15
CA TRP A 289 -6.72 12.80 12.07
C TRP A 289 -7.68 13.03 10.90
N ILE A 290 -8.51 12.05 10.49
CA ILE A 290 -9.37 12.24 9.30
C ILE A 290 -10.42 13.32 9.56
N LEU A 291 -11.18 13.24 10.67
CA LEU A 291 -12.21 14.22 10.97
C LEU A 291 -11.62 15.61 11.32
N PRO A 292 -10.59 15.73 12.18
CA PRO A 292 -9.96 17.02 12.45
C PRO A 292 -9.45 17.71 11.18
N LYS A 293 -8.69 16.99 10.33
CA LYS A 293 -8.17 17.56 9.09
C LYS A 293 -9.26 17.82 8.05
N GLY A 294 -10.26 16.97 7.96
CA GLY A 294 -11.40 17.22 7.07
C GLY A 294 -12.14 18.51 7.41
N LYS A 295 -12.35 18.79 8.71
CA LYS A 295 -12.97 20.05 9.16
C LYS A 295 -12.10 21.28 8.87
N GLU A 296 -10.78 21.13 9.00
CA GLU A 296 -9.81 22.19 8.67
C GLU A 296 -9.85 22.53 7.16
N LEU A 297 -9.90 21.51 6.29
CA LEU A 297 -9.92 21.70 4.84
C LEU A 297 -11.29 22.14 4.30
N PHE A 298 -12.39 21.74 4.97
CA PHE A 298 -13.76 22.00 4.54
C PHE A 298 -14.61 22.57 5.68
N PRO A 299 -14.31 23.80 6.14
CA PRO A 299 -14.98 24.40 7.30
C PRO A 299 -16.49 24.57 7.11
N GLU A 300 -16.93 24.90 5.88
CA GLU A 300 -18.35 25.03 5.52
C GLU A 300 -19.14 23.71 5.70
N TYR A 301 -18.45 22.57 5.56
CA TYR A 301 -19.03 21.23 5.67
C TYR A 301 -18.68 20.53 6.99
N ALA A 302 -18.09 21.24 7.96
CA ALA A 302 -17.57 20.65 9.19
C ALA A 302 -18.63 19.86 9.99
N LEU A 303 -19.86 20.38 10.07
CA LEU A 303 -20.98 19.71 10.75
C LEU A 303 -21.43 18.46 10.00
N PHE A 304 -21.48 18.53 8.67
CA PHE A 304 -21.81 17.39 7.82
C PHE A 304 -20.77 16.27 8.00
N LEU A 305 -19.48 16.59 7.85
CA LEU A 305 -18.38 15.64 8.03
C LEU A 305 -18.40 15.02 9.43
N GLN A 306 -18.63 15.82 10.47
CA GLN A 306 -18.77 15.30 11.83
C GLN A 306 -19.90 14.28 11.94
N LYS A 307 -21.10 14.60 11.45
CA LYS A 307 -22.26 13.70 11.52
C LYS A 307 -22.00 12.40 10.78
N LYS A 308 -21.50 12.47 9.54
CA LYS A 308 -21.31 11.30 8.67
C LYS A 308 -20.15 10.42 9.14
N LEU A 309 -18.98 10.99 9.46
CA LEU A 309 -17.84 10.20 9.94
C LEU A 309 -18.06 9.62 11.35
N THR A 310 -18.83 10.30 12.21
CA THR A 310 -19.26 9.71 13.50
C THR A 310 -20.17 8.51 13.29
N LYS A 311 -21.03 8.55 12.27
CA LYS A 311 -21.88 7.40 11.92
C LYS A 311 -21.04 6.21 11.42
N LEU A 312 -20.04 6.45 10.55
CA LEU A 312 -19.11 5.40 10.13
C LEU A 312 -18.37 4.78 11.32
N LYS A 313 -17.86 5.63 12.22
CA LYS A 313 -17.22 5.20 13.46
C LYS A 313 -18.11 4.24 14.27
N GLN A 314 -19.38 4.59 14.45
CA GLN A 314 -20.34 3.73 15.16
C GLN A 314 -20.56 2.38 14.47
N LEU A 315 -20.56 2.34 13.14
CA LEU A 315 -20.68 1.08 12.38
C LEU A 315 -19.44 0.20 12.56
N CYS A 316 -18.25 0.81 12.59
CA CYS A 316 -16.99 0.12 12.90
C CYS A 316 -16.90 -0.41 14.34
N ASP A 317 -17.61 0.19 15.30
CA ASP A 317 -17.51 -0.18 16.72
C ASP A 317 -18.75 -0.97 17.22
N SER A 318 -19.59 -1.49 16.31
CA SER A 318 -20.95 -1.97 16.62
C SER A 318 -21.04 -3.36 17.31
N GLY A 319 -19.92 -3.94 17.73
CA GLY A 319 -19.89 -5.18 18.50
C GLY A 319 -20.36 -6.41 17.70
N ASN A 320 -21.57 -6.93 18.01
CA ASN A 320 -22.08 -8.19 17.43
C ASN A 320 -22.42 -8.15 15.93
N ASP A 321 -22.39 -6.97 15.30
CA ASP A 321 -22.60 -6.77 13.85
C ASP A 321 -21.52 -5.83 13.27
N GLU A 322 -20.28 -5.95 13.80
CA GLU A 322 -19.13 -5.17 13.34
C GLU A 322 -18.86 -5.43 11.85
N LEU A 323 -18.41 -4.38 11.15
CA LEU A 323 -17.96 -4.49 9.76
C LEU A 323 -16.90 -5.59 9.63
N PRO A 324 -17.09 -6.60 8.74
CA PRO A 324 -16.12 -7.67 8.56
C PRO A 324 -14.73 -7.13 8.19
N ARG A 325 -13.72 -7.63 8.88
CA ARG A 325 -12.30 -7.25 8.71
C ARG A 325 -11.49 -8.42 8.18
N GLN A 326 -10.63 -8.14 7.21
CA GLN A 326 -9.73 -9.12 6.59
C GLN A 326 -8.58 -8.38 5.91
N ILE A 327 -7.69 -9.14 5.25
CA ILE A 327 -6.76 -8.54 4.30
C ILE A 327 -7.56 -7.95 3.14
N ILE A 328 -7.22 -6.72 2.78
CA ILE A 328 -7.71 -6.01 1.61
C ILE A 328 -6.54 -5.60 0.71
N HIS A 329 -6.80 -5.36 -0.56
CA HIS A 329 -5.79 -4.90 -1.51
C HIS A 329 -5.41 -3.43 -1.28
N ARG A 330 -6.38 -2.59 -0.89
CA ARG A 330 -6.24 -1.15 -0.60
C ARG A 330 -5.91 -0.25 -1.81
N ASP A 331 -5.61 -0.83 -2.95
CA ASP A 331 -5.49 -0.13 -4.24
C ASP A 331 -6.01 -0.96 -5.43
N PRO A 332 -7.25 -1.47 -5.38
CA PRO A 332 -7.85 -2.20 -6.49
C PRO A 332 -8.34 -1.24 -7.59
N ASN A 333 -7.49 -0.32 -8.03
CA ASN A 333 -7.76 0.49 -9.20
C ASN A 333 -8.02 -0.43 -10.41
N PRO A 334 -9.05 -0.20 -11.24
CA PRO A 334 -9.24 -0.96 -12.48
C PRO A 334 -7.99 -1.14 -13.35
N SER A 335 -7.07 -0.17 -13.39
CA SER A 335 -5.79 -0.33 -14.11
C SER A 335 -4.90 -1.44 -13.56
N ASN A 336 -5.00 -1.74 -12.26
CA ASN A 336 -4.31 -2.85 -11.61
C ASN A 336 -4.99 -4.21 -11.89
N ILE A 337 -6.17 -4.24 -12.52
CA ILE A 337 -6.88 -5.46 -12.89
C ILE A 337 -6.52 -5.84 -14.32
N LEU A 338 -5.87 -7.00 -14.47
CA LEU A 338 -5.50 -7.58 -15.74
C LEU A 338 -6.52 -8.60 -16.20
N MET A 339 -7.05 -8.40 -17.41
CA MET A 339 -8.02 -9.30 -18.02
C MET A 339 -7.41 -10.09 -19.19
N THR A 340 -7.72 -11.39 -19.22
CA THR A 340 -7.52 -12.26 -20.37
C THR A 340 -8.86 -12.78 -20.85
N ASP A 341 -8.89 -13.49 -21.99
CA ASP A 341 -10.11 -14.11 -22.52
C ASP A 341 -10.74 -15.16 -21.58
N LYS A 342 -9.99 -15.65 -20.57
CA LYS A 342 -10.41 -16.78 -19.71
C LYS A 342 -10.28 -16.52 -18.21
N GLN A 343 -9.43 -15.59 -17.80
CA GLN A 343 -9.05 -15.36 -16.40
C GLN A 343 -8.78 -13.87 -16.16
N TRP A 344 -8.84 -13.47 -14.90
CA TRP A 344 -8.42 -12.16 -14.44
C TRP A 344 -7.32 -12.32 -13.37
N GLY A 345 -6.47 -11.30 -13.26
CA GLY A 345 -5.48 -11.16 -12.21
C GLY A 345 -5.47 -9.72 -11.68
N ILE A 346 -4.91 -9.53 -10.50
CA ILE A 346 -4.72 -8.20 -9.91
C ILE A 346 -3.24 -8.01 -9.57
N LEU A 347 -2.73 -6.82 -9.88
CA LEU A 347 -1.35 -6.44 -9.67
C LEU A 347 -1.17 -5.72 -8.33
N ASP A 348 0.04 -5.84 -7.78
CA ASP A 348 0.56 -4.95 -6.74
C ASP A 348 -0.19 -4.93 -5.40
N PHE A 349 0.15 -5.88 -4.53
CA PHE A 349 -0.33 -5.92 -3.15
C PHE A 349 0.59 -5.18 -2.16
N ASP A 350 1.48 -4.30 -2.62
CA ASP A 350 2.45 -3.61 -1.76
C ASP A 350 1.76 -2.79 -0.66
N LEU A 351 0.50 -2.37 -0.91
CA LEU A 351 -0.33 -1.60 0.02
C LEU A 351 -1.30 -2.46 0.87
N ALA A 352 -1.23 -3.79 0.78
CA ALA A 352 -2.16 -4.67 1.47
C ALA A 352 -2.14 -4.48 3.00
N GLU A 353 -3.33 -4.44 3.60
CA GLU A 353 -3.53 -4.19 5.04
C GLU A 353 -4.72 -4.97 5.59
N ARG A 354 -4.80 -5.14 6.93
CA ARG A 354 -6.00 -5.66 7.60
C ARG A 354 -6.95 -4.51 7.91
N ASN A 355 -8.10 -4.48 7.23
CA ASN A 355 -9.10 -3.42 7.33
C ASN A 355 -10.51 -3.96 7.01
N ILE A 356 -11.53 -3.08 7.02
CA ILE A 356 -12.91 -3.44 6.64
C ILE A 356 -12.94 -3.87 5.16
N ARG A 357 -13.55 -5.02 4.85
CA ARG A 357 -13.48 -5.60 3.49
C ARG A 357 -14.21 -4.79 2.42
N ILE A 358 -15.25 -4.03 2.84
CA ILE A 358 -16.03 -3.15 1.97
C ILE A 358 -15.19 -1.97 1.43
N TYR A 359 -13.99 -1.77 1.96
CA TYR A 359 -13.06 -0.74 1.50
C TYR A 359 -12.68 -0.92 0.02
N ASP A 360 -12.31 -2.13 -0.41
CA ASP A 360 -11.84 -2.40 -1.78
C ASP A 360 -12.87 -2.02 -2.86
N PRO A 361 -14.14 -2.46 -2.82
CA PRO A 361 -15.12 -2.03 -3.81
C PRO A 361 -15.46 -0.53 -3.73
N CYS A 362 -15.43 0.08 -2.54
CA CYS A 362 -15.60 1.54 -2.41
C CYS A 362 -14.41 2.29 -3.03
N TYR A 363 -13.19 1.80 -2.83
CA TYR A 363 -11.96 2.37 -3.37
C TYR A 363 -11.97 2.30 -4.90
N ALA A 364 -12.27 1.13 -5.47
CA ALA A 364 -12.37 0.95 -6.93
C ALA A 364 -13.37 1.92 -7.56
N ALA A 365 -14.53 2.12 -6.93
CA ALA A 365 -15.51 3.11 -7.38
C ALA A 365 -14.95 4.54 -7.33
N THR A 366 -14.29 4.93 -6.23
CA THR A 366 -13.67 6.26 -6.11
C THR A 366 -12.50 6.48 -7.09
N ALA A 367 -11.72 5.44 -7.41
CA ALA A 367 -10.66 5.51 -8.41
C ALA A 367 -11.23 5.81 -9.81
N ILE A 368 -12.33 5.14 -10.18
CA ILE A 368 -13.06 5.43 -11.43
C ILE A 368 -13.58 6.87 -11.43
N LEU A 369 -14.11 7.37 -10.30
CA LEU A 369 -14.53 8.77 -10.21
C LEU A 369 -13.34 9.69 -10.47
N SER A 370 -12.23 9.47 -9.77
CA SER A 370 -11.02 10.30 -9.83
C SER A 370 -10.46 10.41 -11.25
N GLU A 371 -10.30 9.29 -11.94
CA GLU A 371 -9.76 9.27 -13.32
C GLU A 371 -10.69 9.88 -14.37
N SER A 372 -11.98 9.99 -14.04
CA SER A 372 -13.01 10.45 -14.97
C SER A 372 -13.71 11.73 -14.50
N PHE A 373 -13.22 12.39 -13.45
CA PHE A 373 -13.94 13.48 -12.81
C PHE A 373 -13.99 14.72 -13.72
N GLU A 374 -15.22 15.19 -13.99
CA GLU A 374 -15.50 16.42 -14.71
C GLU A 374 -16.59 17.16 -13.93
N ALA A 375 -16.19 18.22 -13.21
CA ALA A 375 -17.07 18.93 -12.28
C ALA A 375 -18.33 19.50 -12.94
N ASP A 376 -18.24 19.88 -14.22
CA ASP A 376 -19.32 20.53 -14.97
C ASP A 376 -20.15 19.52 -15.81
N ASN A 377 -19.97 18.22 -15.60
CA ASN A 377 -20.62 17.16 -16.38
C ASN A 377 -21.56 16.30 -15.51
N ASP A 378 -22.73 16.87 -15.19
CA ASP A 378 -23.75 16.23 -14.36
C ASP A 378 -24.17 14.84 -14.87
N GLN A 379 -24.27 14.66 -16.18
CA GLN A 379 -24.64 13.38 -16.77
C GLN A 379 -23.61 12.28 -16.45
N LYS A 380 -22.31 12.62 -16.54
CA LYS A 380 -21.21 11.71 -16.21
C LYS A 380 -21.18 11.38 -14.72
N LEU A 381 -21.40 12.38 -13.88
CA LEU A 381 -21.44 12.22 -12.42
C LEU A 381 -22.64 11.39 -11.95
N GLN A 382 -23.81 11.56 -12.57
CA GLN A 382 -24.97 10.68 -12.34
C GLN A 382 -24.73 9.24 -12.81
N LYS A 383 -24.05 9.07 -13.95
CA LYS A 383 -23.61 7.74 -14.42
C LYS A 383 -22.63 7.09 -13.44
N TRP A 384 -21.78 7.86 -12.76
CA TRP A 384 -20.89 7.31 -11.73
C TRP A 384 -21.65 6.72 -10.55
N CYS A 385 -22.74 7.34 -10.10
CA CYS A 385 -23.61 6.76 -9.06
C CYS A 385 -24.10 5.35 -9.45
N GLN A 386 -24.44 5.15 -10.73
CA GLN A 386 -24.83 3.83 -11.25
C GLN A 386 -23.66 2.85 -11.27
N ILE A 387 -22.46 3.30 -11.65
CA ILE A 387 -21.23 2.49 -11.64
C ILE A 387 -20.92 2.02 -10.21
N TYR A 388 -20.88 2.93 -9.24
CA TYR A 388 -20.68 2.62 -7.83
C TYR A 388 -21.69 1.57 -7.32
N LYS A 389 -22.98 1.75 -7.60
CA LYS A 389 -24.02 0.79 -7.20
C LYS A 389 -23.82 -0.58 -7.85
N ASN A 390 -23.49 -0.63 -9.13
CA ASN A 390 -23.28 -1.89 -9.84
C ASN A 390 -22.01 -2.62 -9.37
N ILE A 391 -20.93 -1.91 -9.01
CA ILE A 391 -19.76 -2.52 -8.36
C ILE A 391 -20.18 -3.22 -7.05
N LEU A 392 -20.96 -2.55 -6.21
CA LEU A 392 -21.41 -3.16 -4.95
C LEU A 392 -22.40 -4.32 -5.17
N TYR A 393 -23.31 -4.22 -6.15
CA TYR A 393 -24.18 -5.35 -6.50
C TYR A 393 -23.40 -6.56 -7.06
N GLY A 394 -22.36 -6.32 -7.86
CA GLY A 394 -21.46 -7.37 -8.33
C GLY A 394 -20.71 -8.02 -7.17
N TYR A 395 -20.17 -7.20 -6.26
CA TYR A 395 -19.48 -7.67 -5.08
C TYR A 395 -20.39 -8.50 -4.17
N ASP A 396 -21.60 -8.04 -3.89
CA ASP A 396 -22.60 -8.78 -3.11
C ASP A 396 -22.99 -10.11 -3.76
N SER A 397 -23.07 -10.16 -5.08
CA SER A 397 -23.45 -11.38 -5.80
C SER A 397 -22.51 -12.55 -5.50
N VAL A 398 -21.25 -12.26 -5.18
CA VAL A 398 -20.20 -13.23 -4.85
C VAL A 398 -19.95 -13.31 -3.34
N ALA A 399 -19.56 -12.19 -2.71
CA ALA A 399 -19.03 -12.17 -1.35
C ALA A 399 -20.07 -11.85 -0.28
N LYS A 400 -21.33 -11.60 -0.67
CA LYS A 400 -22.51 -11.35 0.19
C LYS A 400 -22.31 -10.29 1.26
N LEU A 401 -22.80 -9.08 1.03
CA LEU A 401 -22.69 -7.97 1.96
C LEU A 401 -23.67 -8.12 3.13
N THR A 402 -23.22 -7.76 4.34
CA THR A 402 -24.12 -7.63 5.48
C THR A 402 -24.93 -6.34 5.38
N LYS A 403 -26.03 -6.25 6.14
CA LYS A 403 -26.81 -5.01 6.25
C LYS A 403 -25.97 -3.84 6.73
N THR A 404 -25.02 -4.09 7.63
CA THR A 404 -24.12 -3.07 8.16
C THR A 404 -23.10 -2.61 7.13
N GLU A 405 -22.64 -3.49 6.22
CA GLU A 405 -21.78 -3.11 5.10
C GLU A 405 -22.51 -2.25 4.06
N TRP A 406 -23.74 -2.62 3.68
CA TRP A 406 -24.57 -1.80 2.80
C TRP A 406 -24.76 -0.38 3.35
N LYS A 407 -25.04 -0.27 4.65
CA LYS A 407 -25.17 1.02 5.35
C LYS A 407 -23.85 1.77 5.40
N ALA A 408 -22.71 1.09 5.57
CA ALA A 408 -21.40 1.73 5.69
C ALA A 408 -20.87 2.27 4.36
N ALA A 409 -21.19 1.63 3.23
CA ALA A 409 -20.62 1.92 1.91
C ALA A 409 -20.55 3.43 1.54
N PRO A 410 -21.63 4.23 1.61
CA PRO A 410 -21.56 5.65 1.26
C PRO A 410 -20.63 6.45 2.19
N TYR A 411 -20.51 6.04 3.46
CA TYR A 411 -19.60 6.67 4.39
C TYR A 411 -18.14 6.29 4.14
N VAL A 412 -17.89 5.04 3.72
CA VAL A 412 -16.55 4.57 3.34
C VAL A 412 -16.06 5.30 2.10
N VAL A 413 -16.92 5.51 1.10
CA VAL A 413 -16.61 6.36 -0.07
C VAL A 413 -16.19 7.78 0.35
N LEU A 414 -16.98 8.42 1.23
CA LEU A 414 -16.65 9.75 1.75
C LEU A 414 -15.31 9.76 2.50
N ALA A 415 -15.06 8.77 3.35
CA ALA A 415 -13.82 8.65 4.10
C ALA A 415 -12.61 8.42 3.19
N ASN A 416 -12.73 7.54 2.19
CA ASN A 416 -11.67 7.26 1.22
C ASN A 416 -11.28 8.53 0.45
N GLN A 417 -12.27 9.22 -0.09
CA GLN A 417 -12.00 10.46 -0.81
C GLN A 417 -11.35 11.51 0.11
N LEU A 418 -11.76 11.59 1.38
CA LEU A 418 -11.21 12.56 2.32
C LEU A 418 -9.75 12.26 2.68
N VAL A 419 -9.42 10.97 2.85
CA VAL A 419 -8.04 10.51 3.04
C VAL A 419 -7.17 10.90 1.85
N CYS A 420 -7.64 10.67 0.62
CA CYS A 420 -6.94 11.09 -0.60
C CYS A 420 -6.72 12.61 -0.63
N THR A 421 -7.76 13.41 -0.39
CA THR A 421 -7.66 14.88 -0.38
C THR A 421 -6.69 15.39 0.68
N ILE A 422 -6.75 14.86 1.91
CA ILE A 422 -5.83 15.21 3.00
C ILE A 422 -4.39 14.87 2.62
N TRP A 423 -4.16 13.74 1.95
CA TRP A 423 -2.83 13.36 1.50
C TRP A 423 -2.29 14.33 0.44
N PHE A 424 -3.11 14.69 -0.55
CA PHE A 424 -2.70 15.64 -1.59
C PHE A 424 -2.48 17.06 -1.05
N SER A 425 -3.26 17.49 -0.05
CA SER A 425 -3.12 18.83 0.56
C SER A 425 -1.75 19.07 1.21
N GLN A 426 -0.97 18.01 1.42
CA GLN A 426 0.33 18.06 2.07
C GLN A 426 1.48 18.05 1.05
N LYS A 427 1.17 17.99 -0.27
CA LYS A 427 2.16 17.83 -1.35
C LYS A 427 2.08 19.00 -2.32
N GLU A 428 3.01 19.94 -2.20
CA GLU A 428 3.09 21.10 -3.09
C GLU A 428 3.15 20.69 -4.58
N GLN A 429 3.84 19.59 -4.89
CA GLN A 429 3.97 19.06 -6.25
C GLN A 429 2.67 18.47 -6.86
N TYR A 430 1.60 18.31 -6.07
CA TYR A 430 0.33 17.73 -6.53
C TYR A 430 -0.85 18.70 -6.36
N GLN A 431 -0.58 20.02 -6.41
CA GLN A 431 -1.60 21.05 -6.19
C GLN A 431 -2.81 20.92 -7.14
N GLU A 432 -2.59 20.55 -8.41
CA GLU A 432 -3.68 20.33 -9.36
C GLU A 432 -4.58 19.15 -8.97
N LEU A 433 -3.98 18.02 -8.58
CA LEU A 433 -4.71 16.86 -8.08
C LEU A 433 -5.44 17.19 -6.78
N TYR A 434 -4.86 17.99 -5.90
CA TYR A 434 -5.51 18.46 -4.68
C TYR A 434 -6.79 19.27 -4.99
N GLU A 435 -6.74 20.21 -5.94
CA GLU A 435 -7.91 21.01 -6.32
C GLU A 435 -9.01 20.15 -6.98
N ILE A 436 -8.64 19.17 -7.80
CA ILE A 436 -9.60 18.18 -8.34
C ILE A 436 -10.26 17.39 -7.21
N ASN A 437 -9.47 16.88 -6.27
CA ASN A 437 -9.96 16.09 -5.14
C ASN A 437 -10.86 16.90 -4.20
N LYS A 438 -10.63 18.22 -4.06
CA LYS A 438 -11.55 19.11 -3.35
C LYS A 438 -12.91 19.21 -4.02
N LYS A 439 -12.94 19.41 -5.34
CA LYS A 439 -14.19 19.45 -6.12
C LYS A 439 -14.95 18.13 -6.00
N MET A 440 -14.24 17.00 -6.06
CA MET A 440 -14.83 15.67 -5.85
C MET A 440 -15.46 15.51 -4.47
N ILE A 441 -14.79 15.94 -3.40
CA ILE A 441 -15.34 15.89 -2.03
C ILE A 441 -16.63 16.71 -1.93
N ILE A 442 -16.60 17.94 -2.45
CA ILE A 442 -17.77 18.83 -2.42
C ILE A 442 -18.94 18.15 -3.14
N TRP A 443 -18.70 17.62 -4.34
CA TRP A 443 -19.72 16.92 -5.10
C TRP A 443 -20.29 15.70 -4.35
N ILE A 444 -19.43 14.86 -3.75
CA ILE A 444 -19.86 13.71 -2.93
C ILE A 444 -20.70 14.16 -1.74
N ILE A 445 -20.36 15.27 -1.09
CA ILE A 445 -21.13 15.82 0.04
C ILE A 445 -22.52 16.26 -0.41
N GLU A 446 -22.61 16.99 -1.52
CA GLU A 446 -23.87 17.50 -2.08
C GLU A 446 -24.78 16.36 -2.57
N HIS A 447 -24.19 15.25 -3.04
CA HIS A 447 -24.91 14.12 -3.62
C HIS A 447 -24.95 12.88 -2.71
N PHE A 448 -24.54 13.01 -1.44
CA PHE A 448 -24.33 11.89 -0.54
C PHE A 448 -25.55 10.97 -0.43
N GLU A 449 -26.76 11.53 -0.39
CA GLU A 449 -27.99 10.73 -0.24
C GLU A 449 -28.27 9.85 -1.48
N GLN A 450 -27.72 10.17 -2.65
CA GLN A 450 -27.85 9.34 -3.86
C GLN A 450 -26.99 8.06 -3.78
N LEU A 451 -25.95 8.06 -2.93
CA LEU A 451 -25.04 6.94 -2.70
C LEU A 451 -25.61 5.89 -1.73
N ARG A 452 -26.74 6.20 -1.10
CA ARG A 452 -27.44 5.30 -0.19
C ARG A 452 -28.17 4.19 -0.96
N PHE A 453 -28.36 3.06 -0.29
CA PHE A 453 -29.10 1.91 -0.79
C PHE A 453 -30.44 1.82 -0.07
N GLU A 454 -31.44 1.21 -0.70
CA GLU A 454 -32.80 1.10 -0.13
C GLU A 454 -32.85 0.25 1.16
N GLU A 455 -31.78 -0.50 1.46
CA GLU A 455 -31.63 -1.33 2.67
C GLU A 455 -31.20 -0.53 3.93
N ASP A 456 -31.18 0.79 3.86
CA ASP A 456 -30.77 1.74 4.91
C ASP A 456 -31.69 1.82 6.15
#